data_AF-A0A1E4IGR0-F1
#
_entry.id   AF-A0A1E4IGR0-F1
#
_cell.length_a   1.000
_cell.length_b   1.000
_cell.length_c   1.000
_cell.angle_alpha   90.00
_cell.angle_beta   90.00
_cell.angle_gamma   90.00
#
_symmetry.space_group_name_H-M   'P 1'
#
loop_
_entity.id
_entity.type
_entity.pdbx_description
1 polymer ?
#
loop_
_entity_poly.entity_id
_entity_poly.type
_entity_poly.pdbx_seq_one_letter_code
_entity_poly.pdbx_strand_id
1 'polypeptide(L)'
;MTTKVLDARRAADFEALCELIVPGSSRVGPAVYTDAALSAAPAPLRDAALQAIDALAGATTTEALAAHQHGAEFALVRALAVEAFCSDFVAPGAPGPGAWAEMGFEVPRPVDLERDWSWLGVR
;
A
#
# COMPACT_ATOMS: atom_id res chain seq x y z
N MET A 1 -13.95 -0.45 12.52
CA MET A 1 -13.04 -1.32 13.30
C MET A 1 -12.00 -0.43 13.96
N THR A 2 -11.55 -0.78 15.17
CA THR A 2 -10.52 -0.01 15.88
C THR A 2 -9.17 -0.65 15.62
N THR A 3 -8.24 0.09 15.04
CA THR A 3 -6.83 -0.27 14.85
C THR A 3 -6.13 -0.39 16.20
N LYS A 4 -5.15 -1.29 16.32
CA LYS A 4 -4.43 -1.61 17.57
C LYS A 4 -3.07 -0.92 17.66
N VAL A 5 -2.38 -0.82 16.52
CA VAL A 5 -1.03 -0.29 16.36
C VAL A 5 -1.08 1.11 15.76
N LEU A 6 -1.86 1.29 14.69
CA LEU A 6 -2.09 2.60 14.09
C LEU A 6 -3.11 3.36 14.94
N ASP A 7 -2.72 4.47 15.56
CA ASP A 7 -3.71 5.39 16.11
C ASP A 7 -4.57 6.01 14.98
N ALA A 8 -5.67 6.69 15.34
CA ALA A 8 -6.60 7.23 14.37
C ALA A 8 -5.95 8.21 13.37
N ARG A 9 -4.95 9.00 13.83
CA ARG A 9 -4.21 9.92 12.96
C ARG A 9 -3.34 9.15 11.99
N ARG A 10 -2.51 8.23 12.49
CA ARG A 10 -1.61 7.42 11.63
C ARG A 10 -2.37 6.53 10.66
N ALA A 11 -3.53 6.04 11.05
CA ALA A 11 -4.41 5.30 10.15
C ALA A 11 -4.87 6.20 8.98
N ALA A 12 -5.32 7.43 9.26
CA ALA A 12 -5.71 8.38 8.22
C ALA A 12 -4.53 8.82 7.34
N ASP A 13 -3.37 9.10 7.94
CA ASP A 13 -2.15 9.46 7.23
C ASP A 13 -1.71 8.32 6.29
N PHE A 14 -1.75 7.07 6.78
CA PHE A 14 -1.40 5.91 5.97
C PHE A 14 -2.40 5.63 4.84
N GLU A 15 -3.71 5.80 5.07
CA GLU A 15 -4.73 5.72 4.01
C GLU A 15 -4.44 6.75 2.89
N ALA A 16 -4.14 8.00 3.25
CA ALA A 16 -3.82 9.05 2.28
C ALA A 16 -2.53 8.73 1.50
N LEU A 17 -1.49 8.24 2.19
CA LEU A 17 -0.25 7.80 1.55
C LEU A 17 -0.49 6.60 0.61
N CYS A 18 -1.34 5.65 1.00
CA CYS A 18 -1.71 4.52 0.15
C CYS A 18 -2.39 4.99 -1.14
N GLU A 19 -3.31 5.95 -1.06
CA GLU A 19 -3.97 6.51 -2.24
C GLU A 19 -2.99 7.22 -3.19
N LEU A 20 -1.97 7.90 -2.65
CA LEU A 20 -0.92 8.54 -3.46
C LEU A 20 0.03 7.52 -4.12
N ILE A 21 0.34 6.40 -3.44
CA ILE A 21 1.31 5.40 -3.91
C ILE A 21 0.63 4.36 -4.82
N VAL A 22 -0.57 3.92 -4.45
CA VAL A 22 -1.40 2.93 -5.13
C VAL A 22 -2.79 3.55 -5.32
N PRO A 23 -3.00 4.32 -6.40
CA PRO A 23 -4.27 4.97 -6.67
C PRO A 23 -5.45 4.00 -6.64
N GLY A 24 -6.53 4.40 -5.95
CA GLY A 24 -7.73 3.61 -5.73
C GLY A 24 -7.66 2.61 -4.58
N SER A 25 -6.52 2.48 -3.88
CA SER A 25 -6.37 1.53 -2.77
C SER A 25 -7.26 1.84 -1.56
N SER A 26 -7.69 3.10 -1.38
CA SER A 26 -8.58 3.48 -0.27
C SER A 26 -9.85 2.63 -0.17
N ARG A 27 -10.34 2.11 -1.30
CA ARG A 27 -11.58 1.31 -1.39
C ARG A 27 -11.50 -0.04 -0.67
N VAL A 28 -10.29 -0.52 -0.34
CA VAL A 28 -10.10 -1.79 0.38
C VAL A 28 -9.76 -1.61 1.85
N GLY A 29 -9.59 -0.36 2.33
CA GLY A 29 -9.20 -0.05 3.70
C GLY A 29 -7.81 -0.57 4.08
N PRO A 30 -6.74 -0.17 3.36
CA PRO A 30 -5.37 -0.67 3.55
C PRO A 30 -4.85 -0.51 4.98
N ALA A 31 -5.28 0.50 5.74
CA ALA A 31 -4.84 0.66 7.13
C ALA A 31 -5.27 -0.51 8.03
N VAL A 32 -6.40 -1.17 7.73
CA VAL A 32 -6.88 -2.32 8.52
C VAL A 32 -5.98 -3.54 8.33
N TYR A 33 -5.58 -3.82 7.08
CA TYR A 33 -4.62 -4.89 6.80
C TYR A 33 -3.28 -4.60 7.47
N THR A 34 -2.74 -3.39 7.24
CA THR A 34 -1.43 -3.01 7.75
C THR A 34 -1.39 -3.01 9.27
N ASP A 35 -2.44 -2.54 9.95
CA ASP A 35 -2.54 -2.62 11.42
C ASP A 35 -2.47 -4.07 11.93
N ALA A 36 -3.15 -5.01 11.26
CA ALA A 36 -3.12 -6.42 11.60
C ALA A 36 -1.72 -7.04 11.35
N ALA A 37 -1.10 -6.72 10.22
CA ALA A 37 0.26 -7.17 9.90
C ALA A 37 1.30 -6.64 10.90
N LEU A 38 1.26 -5.34 11.21
CA LEU A 38 2.15 -4.71 12.19
C LEU A 38 1.90 -5.18 13.63
N SER A 39 0.67 -5.59 13.95
CA SER A 39 0.35 -6.21 15.25
C SER A 39 1.08 -7.54 15.45
N ALA A 40 1.34 -8.29 14.38
CA ALA A 40 2.10 -9.54 14.40
C ALA A 40 3.61 -9.35 14.20
N ALA A 41 4.05 -8.15 13.79
CA ALA A 41 5.45 -7.86 13.53
C ALA A 41 6.30 -7.72 14.81
N PRO A 42 7.61 -8.05 14.75
CA PRO A 42 8.55 -7.72 15.80
C PRO A 42 8.58 -6.21 16.08
N ALA A 43 8.78 -5.82 17.35
CA ALA A 43 8.74 -4.42 17.77
C ALA A 43 9.65 -3.50 16.94
N PRO A 44 10.91 -3.85 16.59
CA PRO A 44 11.74 -2.97 15.78
C PRO A 44 11.15 -2.65 14.39
N LEU A 45 10.50 -3.63 13.76
CA LEU A 45 9.86 -3.42 12.45
C LEU A 45 8.61 -2.55 12.58
N ARG A 46 7.79 -2.81 13.62
CA ARG A 46 6.61 -2.01 13.91
C ARG A 46 6.97 -0.55 14.18
N ASP A 47 7.99 -0.30 14.99
CA ASP A 47 8.42 1.05 15.35
C ASP A 47 8.98 1.80 14.13
N ALA A 48 9.74 1.11 13.26
CA ALA A 48 10.22 1.67 12.00
C ALA A 48 9.08 2.04 11.05
N ALA A 49 8.04 1.20 10.95
CA ALA A 49 6.87 1.50 10.13
C ALA A 49 6.11 2.74 10.64
N LEU A 50 5.90 2.85 11.95
CA LEU A 50 5.25 4.02 12.56
C LEU A 50 6.05 5.30 12.32
N GLN A 51 7.38 5.24 12.46
CA GLN A 51 8.26 6.38 12.18
C GLN A 51 8.24 6.77 10.70
N ALA A 52 8.23 5.80 9.79
CA ALA A 52 8.16 6.06 8.35
C ALA A 52 6.83 6.71 7.94
N ILE A 53 5.71 6.28 8.53
CA ILE A 53 4.40 6.93 8.33
C ILE A 53 4.45 8.38 8.82
N ASP A 54 4.94 8.60 10.04
CA ASP A 54 5.02 9.96 10.60
C ASP A 54 5.95 10.88 9.78
N ALA A 55 7.05 10.35 9.23
CA ALA A 55 7.98 11.10 8.40
C ALA A 55 7.38 11.54 7.06
N LEU A 56 6.38 10.81 6.54
CA LEU A 56 5.75 11.08 5.25
C LEU A 56 4.36 11.72 5.37
N ALA A 57 3.76 11.79 6.57
CA ALA A 57 2.40 12.28 6.79
C ALA A 57 2.14 13.69 6.23
N GLY A 58 3.17 14.54 6.11
CA GLY A 58 3.05 15.88 5.53
C GLY A 58 2.99 15.93 3.99
N ALA A 59 3.27 14.82 3.31
CA ALA A 59 3.26 14.74 1.85
C ALA A 59 1.85 14.43 1.33
N THR A 60 1.05 15.47 1.10
CA THR A 60 -0.36 15.35 0.69
C THR A 60 -0.60 15.34 -0.82
N THR A 61 0.46 15.45 -1.63
CA THR A 61 0.40 15.37 -3.10
C THR A 61 1.48 14.45 -3.63
N THR A 62 1.30 13.96 -4.86
CA THR A 62 2.29 13.11 -5.53
C THR A 62 3.64 13.81 -5.67
N GLU A 63 3.66 15.13 -5.95
CA GLU A 63 4.89 15.91 -6.07
C GLU A 63 5.61 16.04 -4.73
N ALA A 64 4.88 16.32 -3.65
CA ALA A 64 5.44 16.38 -2.31
C ALA A 64 6.00 15.02 -1.89
N LEU A 65 5.29 13.93 -2.19
CA LEU A 65 5.71 12.58 -1.89
C LEU A 65 6.94 12.16 -2.73
N ALA A 66 7.02 12.59 -3.99
CA ALA A 66 8.13 12.30 -4.89
C ALA A 66 9.48 12.85 -4.39
N ALA A 67 9.48 13.90 -3.57
CA ALA A 67 10.69 14.40 -2.91
C ALA A 67 11.35 13.35 -1.99
N HIS A 68 10.58 12.35 -1.53
CA HIS A 68 11.04 11.29 -0.64
C HIS A 68 11.34 9.97 -1.37
N GLN A 69 11.19 9.89 -2.69
CA GLN A 69 11.14 8.62 -3.45
C GLN A 69 12.38 7.70 -3.28
N HIS A 70 13.52 8.25 -2.89
CA HIS A 70 14.77 7.51 -2.68
C HIS A 70 15.09 7.26 -1.20
N GLY A 71 14.23 7.70 -0.28
CA GLY A 71 14.36 7.51 1.15
C GLY A 71 13.92 6.12 1.62
N ALA A 72 14.48 5.67 2.74
CA ALA A 72 14.14 4.37 3.33
C ALA A 72 12.70 4.34 3.84
N GLU A 73 12.20 5.46 4.36
CA GLU A 73 10.84 5.65 4.85
C GLU A 73 9.83 5.47 3.72
N PHE A 74 10.10 6.10 2.57
CA PHE A 74 9.28 5.93 1.37
C PHE A 74 9.30 4.49 0.88
N ALA A 75 10.48 3.85 0.82
CA ALA A 75 10.58 2.46 0.41
C ALA A 75 9.75 1.53 1.31
N LEU A 76 9.77 1.75 2.63
CA LEU A 76 8.98 0.98 3.59
C LEU A 76 7.47 1.22 3.46
N VAL A 77 7.03 2.48 3.44
CA VAL A 77 5.61 2.81 3.29
C VAL A 77 5.07 2.33 1.94
N ARG A 78 5.86 2.45 0.87
CA ARG A 78 5.52 1.89 -0.44
C ARG A 78 5.35 0.38 -0.40
N ALA A 79 6.25 -0.33 0.28
CA ALA A 79 6.12 -1.78 0.42
C ALA A 79 4.83 -2.16 1.17
N LEU A 80 4.52 -1.48 2.28
CA LEU A 80 3.28 -1.71 3.03
C LEU A 80 2.02 -1.38 2.23
N ALA A 81 2.01 -0.27 1.50
CA ALA A 81 0.87 0.14 0.67
C ALA A 81 0.60 -0.88 -0.46
N VAL A 82 1.67 -1.30 -1.16
CA VAL A 82 1.58 -2.32 -2.20
C VAL A 82 1.14 -3.67 -1.62
N GLU A 83 1.69 -4.07 -0.48
CA GLU A 83 1.29 -5.32 0.18
C GLU A 83 -0.17 -5.29 0.59
N ALA A 84 -0.62 -4.23 1.26
CA ALA A 84 -2.01 -4.10 1.71
C ALA A 84 -3.00 -4.23 0.55
N PHE A 85 -2.71 -3.58 -0.59
CA PHE A 85 -3.55 -3.67 -1.77
C PHE A 85 -3.44 -5.02 -2.48
N CYS A 86 -2.22 -5.47 -2.82
CA CYS A 86 -1.99 -6.69 -3.60
C CYS A 86 -2.22 -7.99 -2.81
N SER A 87 -2.40 -7.93 -1.49
CA SER A 87 -2.82 -9.07 -0.66
C SER A 87 -4.23 -9.59 -1.00
N ASP A 88 -5.00 -8.81 -1.76
CA ASP A 88 -6.42 -9.01 -2.03
C ASP A 88 -7.33 -8.95 -0.79
N PHE A 89 -6.79 -8.48 0.33
CA PHE A 89 -7.60 -8.20 1.51
C PHE A 89 -8.56 -7.04 1.24
N VAL A 90 -9.84 -7.22 1.59
CA VAL A 90 -10.84 -6.14 1.63
C VAL A 90 -11.32 -6.02 3.06
N ALA A 91 -11.12 -4.85 3.67
CA ALA A 91 -11.54 -4.62 5.04
C ALA A 91 -13.07 -4.80 5.17
N PRO A 92 -13.57 -5.34 6.31
CA PRO A 92 -15.00 -5.49 6.53
C PRO A 92 -15.74 -4.16 6.38
N GLY A 93 -16.73 -4.12 5.48
CA GLY A 93 -17.52 -2.92 5.17
C GLY A 93 -16.87 -1.96 4.16
N ALA A 94 -15.66 -2.26 3.67
CA ALA A 94 -15.05 -1.50 2.59
C ALA A 94 -15.74 -1.82 1.24
N PRO A 95 -15.83 -0.85 0.32
CA PRO A 95 -16.55 -1.02 -0.95
C PRO A 95 -15.93 -2.06 -1.88
N GLY A 96 -14.61 -2.28 -1.82
CA GLY A 96 -13.91 -3.10 -2.82
C GLY A 96 -14.04 -2.51 -4.22
N PRO A 97 -13.81 -3.30 -5.30
CA PRO A 97 -13.31 -4.68 -5.29
C PRO A 97 -11.84 -4.75 -4.82
N GLY A 98 -11.41 -5.95 -4.40
CA GLY A 98 -10.01 -6.26 -4.12
C GLY A 98 -9.14 -6.20 -5.38
N ALA A 99 -7.81 -6.18 -5.18
CA ALA A 99 -6.85 -6.08 -6.28
C ALA A 99 -6.96 -7.26 -7.26
N TRP A 100 -7.25 -8.47 -6.79
CA TRP A 100 -7.39 -9.65 -7.64
C TRP A 100 -8.53 -9.51 -8.65
N ALA A 101 -9.68 -9.03 -8.18
CA ALA A 101 -10.86 -8.83 -9.01
C ALA A 101 -10.66 -7.70 -10.03
N GLU A 102 -9.85 -6.68 -9.72
CA GLU A 102 -9.52 -5.61 -10.67
C GLU A 102 -8.46 -6.02 -11.70
N MET A 103 -7.44 -6.77 -11.28
CA MET A 103 -6.36 -7.22 -12.17
C MET A 103 -6.81 -8.28 -13.18
N GLY A 104 -8.01 -8.84 -13.01
CA GLY A 104 -8.64 -9.68 -14.02
C GLY A 104 -7.86 -10.96 -14.31
N PHE A 105 -7.48 -11.72 -13.28
CA PHE A 105 -6.84 -13.05 -13.40
C PHE A 105 -7.75 -14.13 -14.00
N GLU A 106 -8.86 -13.74 -14.62
CA GLU A 106 -9.71 -14.61 -15.43
C GLU A 106 -8.98 -15.05 -16.71
N VAL A 107 -9.51 -16.08 -17.37
CA VAL A 107 -8.88 -16.64 -18.58
C VAL A 107 -9.07 -15.68 -19.77
N PRO A 108 -8.03 -15.42 -20.59
CA PRO A 108 -6.69 -16.03 -20.57
C PRO A 108 -5.84 -15.48 -19.44
N ARG A 109 -5.18 -16.38 -18.70
CA ARG A 109 -4.43 -15.99 -17.50
C ARG A 109 -3.25 -15.11 -17.93
N PRO A 110 -2.75 -14.20 -17.08
CA PRO A 110 -1.57 -13.39 -17.40
C PRO A 110 -0.28 -14.18 -17.72
N VAL A 111 -0.24 -15.49 -17.46
CA VAL A 111 0.83 -16.42 -17.88
C VAL A 111 0.70 -16.87 -19.34
N ASP A 112 -0.51 -16.77 -19.89
CA ASP A 112 -0.84 -17.15 -21.26
C ASP A 112 -0.65 -15.97 -22.25
N LEU A 113 -0.30 -14.76 -21.73
CA LEU A 113 -0.01 -13.56 -22.52
C LEU A 113 1.50 -13.38 -22.76
N GLU A 114 1.88 -13.05 -24.00
CA GLU A 114 3.26 -12.66 -24.32
C GLU A 114 3.57 -11.32 -23.64
N ARG A 115 4.58 -11.33 -22.77
CA ARG A 115 5.01 -10.12 -22.06
C ARG A 115 6.03 -9.39 -22.90
N ASP A 116 5.58 -8.40 -23.67
CA ASP A 116 6.46 -7.53 -24.43
C ASP A 116 6.97 -6.37 -23.57
N TRP A 117 8.29 -6.32 -23.39
CA TRP A 117 9.02 -5.26 -22.70
C TRP A 117 9.89 -4.45 -23.65
N SER A 118 9.68 -4.57 -24.97
CA SER A 118 10.49 -3.92 -26.01
C SER A 118 10.59 -2.40 -25.86
N TRP A 119 9.56 -1.78 -25.29
CA TRP A 119 9.50 -0.35 -24.98
C TRP A 119 10.51 0.12 -23.92
N LEU A 120 11.06 -0.79 -23.10
CA LEU A 120 12.16 -0.49 -22.17
C LEU A 120 13.53 -0.44 -22.85
N GLY A 121 13.63 -0.85 -24.12
CA GLY A 121 14.90 -0.90 -24.85
C GLY A 121 15.88 -1.97 -24.33
N VAL A 122 15.44 -2.85 -23.43
CA VAL A 122 16.22 -3.99 -22.93
C VAL A 122 16.06 -5.15 -23.90
N ARG A 123 17.17 -5.62 -24.47
CA ARG A 123 17.27 -6.85 -25.27
C ARG A 123 18.26 -7.80 -24.62
#